data_AF-A0A397V6T2-F1
#
_entry.id   AF-A0A397V6T2-F1
#
_cell.length_a   1.000
_cell.length_b   1.000
_cell.length_c   1.000
_cell.angle_alpha   90.00
_cell.angle_beta   90.00
_cell.angle_gamma   90.00
#
_symmetry.space_group_name_H-M   'P 1'
#
loop_
_entity.id
_entity.type
_entity.pdbx_description
1 polymer ?
#
loop_
_entity_poly.entity_id
_entity_poly.type
_entity_poly.pdbx_seq_one_letter_code
_entity_poly.pdbx_strand_id
1 'polypeptide(L)'
;MTPFSKESSSLEFWSKASDPTADKKLLENLYNNNVIQLNKTSTTAQNLKQVQTSQDSTFWNSYRDTLTSNKRGSDGKILILSIIALNFTYNVLKNELGVENDTVNKARRHAQLYGPGAPPLEKPKRIVQRFSDDQNE
;
A
#
# COMPACT_ATOMS: atom_id res chain seq x y z
N MET A 1 -26.37 15.63 22.35
CA MET A 1 -26.48 16.51 23.54
C MET A 1 -25.16 17.24 23.66
N THR A 2 -25.12 18.52 23.31
CA THR A 2 -23.92 19.36 23.52
C THR A 2 -23.65 19.40 25.02
N PRO A 3 -22.40 19.22 25.49
CA PRO A 3 -22.11 19.02 26.91
C PRO A 3 -22.10 20.33 27.72
N PHE A 4 -22.83 21.35 27.29
CA PHE A 4 -22.92 22.63 27.98
C PHE A 4 -24.18 22.68 28.84
N SER A 5 -24.05 23.20 30.06
CA SER A 5 -25.17 23.46 30.96
C SER A 5 -26.11 24.51 30.37
N LYS A 6 -27.43 24.35 30.54
CA LYS A 6 -28.46 25.30 30.07
C LYS A 6 -28.26 26.72 30.60
N GLU A 7 -27.54 26.86 31.70
CA GLU A 7 -27.17 28.15 32.29
C GLU A 7 -26.19 28.94 31.39
N SER A 8 -25.47 28.27 30.50
CA SER A 8 -24.41 28.88 29.66
C SER A 8 -24.83 29.18 28.22
N SER A 9 -25.91 28.58 27.71
CA SER A 9 -26.44 28.90 26.38
C SER A 9 -27.93 28.56 26.26
N SER A 10 -28.73 29.52 25.82
CA SER A 10 -30.16 29.34 25.53
C SER A 10 -30.44 28.58 24.23
N LEU A 11 -29.42 28.35 23.41
CA LEU A 11 -29.56 27.68 22.11
C LEU A 11 -29.28 26.17 22.22
N GLU A 12 -30.32 25.35 22.03
CA GLU A 12 -30.16 23.90 21.80
C GLU A 12 -30.03 23.65 20.29
N PHE A 13 -28.90 23.06 19.87
CA PHE A 13 -28.62 22.82 18.45
C PHE A 13 -29.25 21.54 17.88
N TRP A 14 -29.67 20.60 18.75
CA TRP A 14 -30.22 19.31 18.34
C TRP A 14 -31.20 18.82 19.39
N SER A 15 -32.37 18.35 18.96
CA SER A 15 -33.35 17.72 19.84
C SER A 15 -33.14 16.19 19.87
N LYS A 16 -33.59 15.50 20.93
CA LYS A 16 -33.70 14.02 20.91
C LYS A 16 -35.07 13.59 20.36
N ALA A 17 -35.66 14.36 19.45
CA ALA A 17 -36.98 14.08 18.91
C ALA A 17 -36.96 12.78 18.12
N SER A 18 -38.07 12.04 18.15
CA SER A 18 -38.22 10.81 17.36
C SER A 18 -38.32 11.09 15.86
N ASP A 19 -38.78 12.30 15.49
CA ASP A 19 -38.78 12.79 14.11
C ASP A 19 -37.52 13.65 13.86
N PRO A 20 -36.60 13.22 12.97
CA PRO A 20 -35.37 13.94 12.68
C PRO A 20 -35.54 15.08 11.67
N THR A 21 -36.75 15.32 11.15
CA THR A 21 -37.00 16.29 10.07
C THR A 21 -36.58 17.71 10.44
N ALA A 22 -36.89 18.12 11.67
CA ALA A 22 -36.55 19.45 12.18
C ALA A 22 -35.03 19.64 12.32
N ASP A 23 -34.35 18.67 12.95
CA ASP A 23 -32.90 18.71 13.13
C ASP A 23 -32.17 18.71 11.78
N LYS A 24 -32.64 17.91 10.81
CA LYS A 24 -32.08 17.88 9.44
C LYS A 24 -32.16 19.25 8.78
N LYS A 25 -33.33 19.90 8.82
CA LYS A 25 -33.54 21.23 8.23
C LYS A 25 -32.67 22.30 8.92
N LEU A 26 -32.49 22.19 10.23
CA LEU A 26 -31.61 23.07 10.99
C LEU A 26 -30.14 22.92 10.55
N LEU A 27 -29.65 21.69 10.37
CA LEU A 27 -28.29 21.45 9.90
C LEU A 27 -28.04 21.96 8.49
N GLU A 28 -29.00 21.76 7.59
CA GLU A 28 -28.94 22.31 6.23
C GLU A 28 -28.83 23.84 6.27
N ASN A 29 -29.63 24.50 7.11
CA ASN A 29 -29.56 25.95 7.30
C ASN A 29 -28.21 26.39 7.90
N LEU A 30 -27.69 25.70 8.91
CA LEU A 30 -26.41 26.05 9.53
C LEU A 30 -25.24 25.89 8.54
N TYR A 31 -25.28 24.87 7.69
CA TYR A 31 -24.30 24.65 6.63
C TYR A 31 -24.40 25.74 5.54
N ASN A 32 -25.60 26.07 5.09
CA ASN A 32 -25.83 27.10 4.07
C ASN A 32 -25.44 28.50 4.56
N ASN A 33 -25.59 28.76 5.86
CA ASN A 33 -25.17 30.02 6.50
C ASN A 33 -23.70 30.02 6.95
N ASN A 34 -22.90 29.00 6.57
CA ASN A 34 -21.47 28.84 6.93
C ASN A 34 -21.18 28.84 8.45
N VAL A 35 -22.18 28.59 9.29
CA VAL A 35 -22.04 28.52 10.76
C VAL A 35 -21.33 27.23 11.17
N ILE A 36 -21.63 26.13 10.46
CA ILE A 36 -20.90 24.87 10.59
C ILE A 36 -20.07 24.65 9.33
N GLN A 37 -18.75 24.69 9.51
CA GLN A 37 -17.82 24.20 8.51
C GLN A 37 -17.61 22.71 8.78
N LEU A 38 -18.35 21.85 8.08
CA LEU A 38 -17.80 20.53 7.79
C LEU A 38 -16.51 20.82 7.05
N ASN A 39 -15.36 20.31 7.51
CA ASN A 39 -14.10 20.41 6.79
C ASN A 39 -14.35 19.96 5.36
N LYS A 40 -14.62 20.92 4.46
CA LYS A 40 -14.85 20.67 3.05
C LYS A 40 -13.49 20.29 2.54
N THR A 41 -13.27 19.00 2.44
CA THR A 41 -12.22 18.32 1.70
C THR A 41 -12.29 18.73 0.24
N SER A 42 -11.95 19.99 -0.05
CA SER A 42 -11.82 20.53 -1.40
C SER A 42 -10.47 21.20 -1.54
N THR A 43 -9.99 21.96 -0.55
CA THR A 43 -8.65 22.56 -0.61
C THR A 43 -7.57 21.68 0.05
N THR A 44 -7.89 21.04 1.18
CA THR A 44 -6.97 20.12 1.87
C THR A 44 -6.97 18.73 1.25
N ALA A 45 -8.09 18.24 0.72
CA ALA A 45 -8.12 16.92 0.06
C ALA A 45 -7.56 16.93 -1.36
N GLN A 46 -7.59 18.06 -2.07
CA GLN A 46 -6.83 18.21 -3.30
C GLN A 46 -5.33 18.26 -3.01
N ASN A 47 -4.88 19.01 -2.00
CA ASN A 47 -3.48 18.98 -1.56
C ASN A 47 -3.06 17.61 -1.01
N LEU A 48 -3.88 16.93 -0.22
CA LEU A 48 -3.62 15.57 0.28
C LEU A 48 -3.63 14.55 -0.85
N LYS A 49 -4.60 14.60 -1.79
CA LYS A 49 -4.57 13.75 -2.99
C LYS A 49 -3.36 14.06 -3.86
N GLN A 50 -3.00 15.32 -4.05
CA GLN A 50 -1.87 15.73 -4.88
C GLN A 50 -0.54 15.29 -4.25
N VAL A 51 -0.36 15.49 -2.94
CA VAL A 51 0.79 15.01 -2.18
C VAL A 51 0.83 13.48 -2.14
N GLN A 52 -0.31 12.81 -1.96
CA GLN A 52 -0.38 11.35 -2.01
C GLN A 52 -0.01 10.85 -3.41
N THR A 53 -0.55 11.46 -4.47
CA THR A 53 -0.21 11.08 -5.85
C THR A 53 1.24 11.39 -6.22
N SER A 54 1.85 12.43 -5.66
CA SER A 54 3.26 12.75 -5.90
C SER A 54 4.20 11.79 -5.16
N GLN A 55 3.85 11.38 -3.94
CA GLN A 55 4.59 10.35 -3.20
C GLN A 55 4.42 8.97 -3.83
N ASP A 56 3.19 8.59 -4.21
CA ASP A 56 2.90 7.30 -4.86
C ASP A 56 3.60 7.19 -6.22
N SER A 57 3.59 8.26 -7.03
CA SER A 57 4.34 8.28 -8.30
C SER A 57 5.84 8.22 -8.09
N THR A 58 6.37 8.92 -7.08
CA THR A 58 7.79 8.86 -6.72
C THR A 58 8.18 7.44 -6.31
N PHE A 59 7.34 6.76 -5.51
CA PHE A 59 7.54 5.37 -5.11
C PHE A 59 7.57 4.44 -6.33
N TRP A 60 6.55 4.47 -7.19
CA TRP A 60 6.47 3.57 -8.34
C TRP A 60 7.57 3.82 -9.37
N ASN A 61 7.93 5.09 -9.61
CA ASN A 61 9.05 5.44 -10.48
C ASN A 61 10.37 4.93 -9.91
N SER A 62 10.65 5.20 -8.63
CA SER A 62 11.86 4.72 -7.97
C SER A 62 11.94 3.19 -8.01
N TYR A 63 10.83 2.49 -7.74
CA TYR A 63 10.79 1.04 -7.79
C TYR A 63 11.03 0.50 -9.19
N ARG A 64 10.41 1.10 -10.20
CA ARG A 64 10.65 0.77 -11.61
C ARG A 64 12.12 0.96 -11.98
N ASP A 65 12.75 2.03 -11.54
CA ASP A 65 14.17 2.30 -11.77
C ASP A 65 15.06 1.23 -11.11
N THR A 66 14.71 0.78 -9.91
CA THR A 66 15.45 -0.35 -9.29
C THR A 66 15.32 -1.65 -10.09
N LEU A 67 14.17 -1.89 -10.74
CA LEU A 67 13.97 -3.07 -11.57
C LEU A 67 14.73 -2.97 -12.90
N THR A 68 14.79 -1.80 -13.53
CA THR A 68 15.47 -1.60 -14.81
C THR A 68 16.99 -1.53 -14.68
N SER A 69 17.50 -0.87 -13.63
CA SER A 69 18.94 -0.68 -13.39
C SER A 69 19.65 -1.89 -12.78
N ASN A 70 18.91 -2.92 -12.36
CA ASN A 70 19.48 -4.07 -11.67
C ASN A 70 20.44 -4.89 -12.55
N LYS A 71 21.71 -4.95 -12.14
CA LYS A 71 22.79 -5.70 -12.82
C LYS A 71 22.70 -7.22 -12.68
N ARG A 72 21.91 -7.74 -11.72
CA ARG A 72 21.72 -9.19 -11.47
C ARG A 72 20.72 -9.85 -12.44
N GLY A 73 20.31 -9.15 -13.49
CA GLY A 73 19.43 -9.70 -14.53
C GLY A 73 18.04 -10.09 -14.00
N SER A 74 17.43 -11.09 -14.63
CA SER A 74 16.06 -11.51 -14.34
C SER A 74 15.86 -11.99 -12.89
N ASP A 75 16.83 -12.71 -12.34
CA ASP A 75 16.75 -13.21 -10.95
C ASP A 75 16.78 -12.08 -9.94
N GLY A 76 17.61 -11.05 -10.18
CA GLY A 76 17.61 -9.84 -9.37
C GLY A 76 16.29 -9.08 -9.41
N LYS A 77 15.64 -9.03 -10.58
CA LYS A 77 14.32 -8.40 -10.73
C LYS A 77 13.24 -9.17 -9.96
N ILE A 78 13.26 -10.50 -10.03
CA ILE A 78 12.35 -11.37 -9.29
C ILE A 78 12.54 -11.16 -7.78
N LEU A 79 13.78 -11.08 -7.32
CA LEU A 79 14.11 -10.84 -5.92
C LEU A 79 13.53 -9.52 -5.41
N ILE A 80 13.80 -8.42 -6.12
CA ILE A 80 13.25 -7.11 -5.74
C ILE A 80 11.73 -7.16 -5.78
N LEU A 81 11.13 -7.57 -6.90
CA LEU A 81 9.68 -7.63 -7.08
C LEU A 81 8.99 -8.45 -5.97
N SER A 82 9.63 -9.52 -5.48
CA SER A 82 9.09 -10.39 -4.43
C SER A 82 8.78 -9.66 -3.12
N ILE A 83 9.44 -8.53 -2.85
CA ILE A 83 9.23 -7.72 -1.64
C ILE A 83 7.77 -7.24 -1.54
N ILE A 84 7.20 -6.80 -2.67
CA ILE A 84 5.85 -6.22 -2.70
C ILE A 84 4.83 -7.13 -3.40
N ALA A 85 5.27 -8.20 -4.07
CA ALA A 85 4.43 -8.99 -4.97
C ALA A 85 3.19 -9.62 -4.30
N LEU A 86 3.26 -9.92 -3.00
CA LEU A 86 2.15 -10.47 -2.23
C LEU A 86 1.13 -9.40 -1.77
N ASN A 87 1.56 -8.14 -1.67
CA ASN A 87 0.74 -7.05 -1.14
C ASN A 87 -0.14 -6.38 -2.20
N PHE A 88 0.20 -6.54 -3.48
CA PHE A 88 -0.49 -5.90 -4.60
C PHE A 88 -1.08 -6.93 -5.57
N THR A 89 -2.16 -6.55 -6.25
CA THR A 89 -2.79 -7.38 -7.29
C THR A 89 -1.97 -7.37 -8.58
N TYR A 90 -2.18 -8.37 -9.44
CA TYR A 90 -1.51 -8.44 -10.76
C TYR A 90 -1.75 -7.17 -11.58
N ASN A 91 -2.98 -6.66 -11.60
CA ASN A 91 -3.34 -5.49 -12.39
C ASN A 91 -2.57 -4.25 -11.93
N VAL A 92 -2.46 -4.04 -10.62
CA VAL A 92 -1.70 -2.91 -10.07
C VAL A 92 -0.23 -3.03 -10.44
N LEU A 93 0.39 -4.19 -10.20
CA LEU A 93 1.81 -4.40 -10.53
C LEU A 93 2.07 -4.25 -12.03
N LYS A 94 1.19 -4.76 -12.88
CA LYS A 94 1.29 -4.63 -14.34
C LYS A 94 1.19 -3.18 -14.79
N ASN A 95 0.21 -2.43 -14.29
CA ASN A 95 -0.02 -1.05 -14.69
C ASN A 95 1.10 -0.13 -14.17
N GLU A 96 1.47 -0.27 -12.89
CA GLU A 96 2.41 0.63 -12.22
C GLU A 96 3.88 0.31 -12.50
N LEU A 97 4.23 -0.94 -12.85
CA LEU A 97 5.62 -1.35 -13.10
C LEU A 97 5.87 -1.86 -14.52
N GLY A 98 4.83 -2.10 -15.33
CA GLY A 98 4.98 -2.69 -16.67
C GLY A 98 5.51 -4.12 -16.66
N VAL A 99 5.34 -4.85 -15.55
CA VAL A 99 5.82 -6.23 -15.41
C VAL A 99 4.81 -7.23 -15.96
N GLU A 100 5.31 -8.30 -16.58
CA GLU A 100 4.48 -9.38 -17.08
C GLU A 100 3.99 -10.30 -15.96
N ASN A 101 2.82 -10.91 -16.16
CA ASN A 101 2.21 -11.83 -15.19
C ASN A 101 3.12 -12.99 -14.80
N ASP A 102 3.92 -13.53 -15.73
CA ASP A 102 4.89 -14.59 -15.44
C ASP A 102 5.97 -14.13 -14.46
N THR A 103 6.47 -12.91 -14.62
CA THR A 103 7.44 -12.30 -13.69
C THR A 103 6.84 -12.12 -12.30
N VAL A 104 5.59 -11.65 -12.22
CA VAL A 104 4.86 -11.53 -10.93
C VAL A 104 4.65 -12.90 -10.29
N ASN A 105 4.31 -13.93 -11.07
CA ASN A 105 4.18 -15.31 -10.58
C ASN A 105 5.47 -15.83 -9.97
N LYS A 106 6.60 -15.64 -10.66
CA LYS A 106 7.92 -16.03 -10.16
C LYS A 106 8.27 -15.30 -8.87
N ALA A 107 8.01 -14.00 -8.80
CA ALA A 107 8.26 -13.19 -7.61
C ALA A 107 7.42 -13.64 -6.40
N ARG A 108 6.14 -13.96 -6.60
CA ARG A 108 5.26 -14.49 -5.53
C ARG A 108 5.71 -15.86 -5.05
N ARG A 109 6.03 -16.77 -5.97
CA ARG A 109 6.58 -18.09 -5.60
C ARG A 109 7.86 -17.95 -4.80
N HIS A 110 8.74 -17.05 -5.20
CA HIS A 110 9.96 -16.74 -4.47
C HIS A 110 9.65 -16.24 -3.04
N ALA A 111 8.78 -15.24 -2.90
CA ALA A 111 8.38 -14.70 -1.60
C ALA A 111 7.78 -15.78 -0.68
N GLN A 112 7.01 -16.71 -1.23
CA GLN A 112 6.39 -17.81 -0.47
C GLN A 112 7.41 -18.89 -0.05
N LEU A 113 8.41 -19.17 -0.88
CA LEU A 113 9.39 -20.24 -0.62
C LEU A 113 10.54 -19.78 0.27
N TYR A 114 11.05 -18.57 0.04
CA TYR A 114 12.29 -18.06 0.65
C TYR A 114 12.06 -16.85 1.54
N GLY A 115 10.91 -16.18 1.41
CA GLY A 115 10.64 -14.89 2.03
C GLY A 115 10.80 -13.71 1.05
N PRO A 116 10.14 -12.58 1.31
CA PRO A 116 10.23 -11.40 0.45
C PRO A 116 11.66 -10.83 0.45
N GLY A 117 12.27 -10.69 -0.74
CA GLY A 117 13.62 -10.15 -0.90
C GLY A 117 14.75 -11.02 -0.34
N ALA A 118 14.45 -12.24 0.12
CA ALA A 118 15.44 -13.14 0.70
C ALA A 118 16.41 -13.69 -0.36
N PRO A 119 17.72 -13.79 -0.11
CA PRO A 119 18.62 -14.43 -1.06
C PRO A 119 18.19 -15.89 -1.31
N PRO A 120 18.30 -16.40 -2.55
CA PRO A 120 18.09 -17.82 -2.82
C PRO A 120 18.99 -18.66 -1.91
N LEU A 121 18.44 -19.74 -1.33
CA LEU A 121 19.21 -20.63 -0.47
C LEU A 121 20.45 -21.12 -1.22
N GLU A 122 21.62 -20.94 -0.59
CA GLU A 122 22.85 -21.52 -1.12
C GLU A 122 22.70 -23.04 -1.17
N LYS A 123 22.82 -23.60 -2.38
CA LYS A 123 22.79 -25.06 -2.52
C LYS A 123 24.00 -25.65 -1.78
N PRO A 124 23.84 -26.76 -1.05
CA PRO A 124 24.95 -27.41 -0.39
C PRO A 124 26.01 -27.80 -1.43
N LYS A 125 27.28 -27.44 -1.16
CA LYS A 125 28.40 -27.80 -2.02
C LYS A 125 28.60 -29.31 -1.94
N ARG A 126 28.37 -30.01 -3.06
CA ARG A 126 28.67 -31.44 -3.16
C ARG A 126 30.17 -31.62 -3.34
N ILE A 127 30.84 -32.12 -2.32
CA ILE A 127 32.22 -32.61 -2.42
C ILE A 127 32.15 -34.07 -2.87
N VAL A 128 32.75 -34.38 -4.01
CA VAL A 128 32.85 -35.75 -4.52
C VAL A 128 34.29 -36.20 -4.31
N GLN A 129 34.50 -37.18 -3.43
CA GLN A 129 35.78 -37.89 -3.34
C GLN A 129 35.75 -39.05 -4.35
N ARG A 130 36.75 -39.12 -5.22
CA ARG A 130 37.02 -40.32 -6.01
C ARG A 130 37.75 -41.30 -5.10
N PHE A 131 37.24 -42.53 -5.00
CA PHE A 131 38.03 -43.63 -4.48
C PHE A 131 39.21 -43.85 -5.42
N SER A 132 40.42 -43.86 -4.87
CA SER A 132 41.61 -44.29 -5.59
C SER A 132 41.56 -45.81 -5.69
N ASP A 133 41.85 -46.37 -6.86
CA ASP A 133 41.89 -47.82 -7.04
C ASP A 133 43.02 -48.39 -6.18
N ASP A 134 42.67 -49.31 -5.27
CA ASP A 134 43.62 -50.05 -4.46
C ASP A 134 44.60 -50.77 -5.39
N GLN A 135 45.89 -50.49 -5.20
CA GLN A 135 46.98 -51.17 -5.92
C GLN A 135 46.98 -52.63 -5.46
N ASN A 136 46.49 -53.53 -6.31
CA ASN A 136 46.68 -54.97 -6.12
C ASN A 136 48.14 -55.31 -6.44
N GLU A 137 48.89 -55.70 -5.40
CA GLU A 137 50.23 -56.28 -5.43
C GLU A 137 50.22 -57.75 -5.87
#